data_AF-A0A6V7LWC2-F1
#
_entry.id   AF-A0A6V7LWC2-F1
#
_cell.length_a   1.000
_cell.length_b   1.000
_cell.length_c   1.000
_cell.angle_alpha   90.00
_cell.angle_beta   90.00
_cell.angle_gamma   90.00
#
_symmetry.space_group_name_H-M   'P 1'
#
loop_
_entity.id
_entity.type
_entity.pdbx_description
1 polymer ?
#
loop_
_entity_poly.entity_id
_entity_poly.type
_entity_poly.pdbx_seq_one_letter_code
_entity_poly.pdbx_strand_id
1 'polypeptide(L)' 'RAIMGYLVSRYAKNDSLYPKDPRMRGLVDEKIYYDLTTLWKSIASTY' A
#
# COMPACT_ATOMS: atom_id res chain seq x y z
N ARG A 1 5.80 -4.52 -0.31
CA ARG A 1 4.76 -3.93 0.58
C ARG A 1 3.79 -4.96 1.20
N ALA A 2 3.74 -6.22 0.74
CA ALA A 2 2.79 -7.24 1.22
C ALA A 2 2.79 -7.48 2.75
N ILE A 3 3.97 -7.40 3.40
CA ILE A 3 4.08 -7.53 4.86
C ILE A 3 3.25 -6.46 5.58
N MET A 4 3.26 -5.21 5.11
CA MET A 4 2.46 -4.13 5.71
C MET A 4 0.97 -4.40 5.57
N GLY A 5 0.52 -4.85 4.40
CA GLY A 5 -0.88 -5.24 4.18
C GLY A 5 -1.33 -6.39 5.10
N TYR A 6 -0.46 -7.37 5.34
CA TYR A 6 -0.71 -8.47 6.27
C TYR A 6 -0.80 -7.98 7.73
N LEU A 7 0.13 -7.13 8.16
CA LEU A 7 0.12 -6.60 9.53
C LEU A 7 -1.16 -5.81 9.81
N VAL A 8 -1.58 -4.96 8.88
CA VAL A 8 -2.85 -4.22 9.00
C VAL A 8 -4.03 -5.19 8.98
N SER A 9 -4.05 -6.16 8.07
CA SER A 9 -5.17 -7.11 7.97
C SER A 9 -5.32 -8.01 9.20
N ARG A 10 -4.21 -8.37 9.86
CA ARG A 10 -4.22 -9.28 11.02
C ARG A 10 -4.36 -8.56 12.36
N TYR A 11 -3.77 -7.37 12.50
CA TYR A 11 -3.58 -6.74 13.80
C TYR A 11 -4.21 -5.34 13.94
N ALA A 12 -4.78 -4.76 12.87
CA ALA A 12 -5.36 -3.43 12.98
C ALA A 12 -6.64 -3.43 13.85
N LYS A 13 -6.75 -2.42 14.70
CA LYS A 13 -7.95 -2.16 15.52
C LYS A 13 -9.11 -1.61 14.68
N ASN A 14 -8.80 -0.99 13.55
CA ASN A 14 -9.76 -0.40 12.62
C ASN A 14 -9.25 -0.53 11.17
N ASP A 15 -10.19 -0.55 10.23
CA ASP A 15 -9.89 -0.74 8.79
C ASP A 15 -9.47 0.57 8.09
N SER A 16 -9.11 1.62 8.84
CA SER A 16 -8.80 2.95 8.30
C SER A 16 -7.56 2.95 7.38
N LEU A 17 -6.55 2.15 7.73
CA LEU A 17 -5.27 2.10 6.99
C LEU A 17 -5.33 1.22 5.74
N TYR A 18 -6.18 0.20 5.73
CA TYR A 18 -6.34 -0.69 4.59
C TYR A 18 -7.80 -1.15 4.51
N PRO A 19 -8.68 -0.30 3.94
CA PRO A 19 -10.12 -0.52 3.94
C PRO A 19 -10.49 -1.89 3.36
N LYS A 20 -11.54 -2.52 3.86
CA LYS A 20 -12.06 -3.79 3.31
C LYS A 20 -12.96 -3.59 2.10
N ASP A 21 -13.53 -2.39 1.95
CA ASP A 21 -14.30 -2.03 0.75
C ASP A 21 -13.40 -2.16 -0.49
N PRO A 22 -13.75 -2.98 -1.49
CA PRO A 22 -12.95 -3.20 -2.68
C PRO A 22 -12.60 -1.91 -3.44
N ARG A 23 -13.50 -0.92 -3.46
CA ARG A 23 -13.28 0.35 -4.17
C ARG A 23 -12.20 1.17 -3.48
N MET A 24 -12.32 1.33 -2.17
CA MET A 24 -11.33 2.07 -1.38
C MET A 24 -10.00 1.32 -1.30
N ARG A 25 -10.03 -0.01 -1.19
CA ARG A 25 -8.85 -0.86 -1.24
C ARG A 25 -8.13 -0.75 -2.57
N GLY A 26 -8.87 -0.73 -3.68
CA GLY A 26 -8.30 -0.54 -5.02
C GLY A 26 -7.47 0.74 -5.14
N LEU A 27 -7.95 1.85 -4.59
CA LEU A 27 -7.20 3.12 -4.57
C LEU A 27 -5.93 3.05 -3.72
N VAL A 28 -5.96 2.32 -2.60
CA VAL A 28 -4.78 2.11 -1.75
C VAL A 28 -3.77 1.20 -2.44
N ASP A 29 -4.24 0.12 -3.06
CA ASP A 29 -3.41 -0.83 -3.81
C ASP A 29 -2.76 -0.15 -5.01
N GLU A 30 -3.49 0.68 -5.76
CA GLU A 30 -2.96 1.49 -6.86
C GLU A 30 -1.73 2.31 -6.42
N LYS A 31 -1.85 3.02 -5.28
CA LYS A 31 -0.74 3.82 -4.72
C LYS A 31 0.43 2.95 -4.27
N ILE A 32 0.14 1.79 -3.69
CA ILE A 32 1.16 0.81 -3.26
C ILE A 32 1.95 0.29 -4.47
N TYR A 33 1.27 0.00 -5.58
CA TYR A 33 1.89 -0.41 -6.83
C TYR A 33 2.70 0.70 -7.47
N TYR A 34 2.13 1.92 -7.55
CA TYR A 34 2.85 3.09 -8.07
C TYR A 34 4.16 3.34 -7.33
N ASP A 35 4.14 3.21 -6.00
CA ASP A 35 5.36 3.42 -5.24
C ASP A 35 6.42 2.34 -5.54
N LEU A 36 6.01 1.08 -5.64
CA LEU A 36 6.91 -0.05 -5.93
C LEU A 36 7.58 0.11 -7.31
N THR A 37 6.82 0.49 -8.34
CA THR A 37 7.30 0.46 -9.73
C THR A 37 7.89 1.77 -10.20
N THR A 38 7.41 2.89 -9.66
CA THR A 38 7.67 4.22 -10.20
C THR A 38 8.39 5.09 -9.19
N LEU A 39 7.75 5.36 -8.04
CA LEU A 39 8.28 6.34 -7.08
C LEU A 39 9.63 5.89 -6.52
N TRP A 40 9.70 4.67 -5.97
CA TRP A 40 10.93 4.15 -5.38
C TRP A 40 12.06 4.04 -6.42
N LYS A 41 11.72 3.59 -7.62
CA LYS A 41 12.68 3.48 -8.73
C LYS A 41 13.25 4.86 -9.12
N SER A 42 12.39 5.88 -9.21
CA SER A 42 12.81 7.24 -9.52
C SER A 42 13.72 7.81 -8.44
N ILE A 43 13.35 7.64 -7.17
CA ILE A 43 14.16 8.10 -6.03
C ILE A 43 15.53 7.40 -6.03
N ALA A 44 15.54 6.08 -6.17
CA ALA A 44 16.78 5.31 -6.21
C ALA A 44 17.70 5.70 -7.38
N SER A 45 17.15 6.17 -8.50
CA SER A 45 17.95 6.61 -9.66
C SER A 45 18.61 7.99 -9.49
N THR A 46 18.21 8.76 -8.48
CA THR A 46 18.77 10.11 -8.21
C THR A 46 19.92 10.14 -7.20
N TYR A 47 20.21 9.01 -6.56
CA TYR A 47 21.33 8.82 -5.64
C TYR A 47 22.46 8.05 -6.32
#